data_AF-A0A6C0HMX6-F1
#
_entry.id   AF-A0A6C0HMX6-F1
#
_cell.length_a   1.000
_cell.length_b   1.000
_cell.length_c   1.000
_cell.angle_alpha   90.00
_cell.angle_beta   90.00
_cell.angle_gamma   90.00
#
_symmetry.space_group_name_H-M   'P 1'
#
loop_
_entity.id
_entity.type
_entity.pdbx_description
1 polymer ?
#
loop_
_entity_poly.entity_id
_entity_poly.type
_entity_poly.pdbx_seq_one_letter_code
_entity_poly.pdbx_strand_id
1 'polypeptide(L)'
;MNGIQSAKNQIFITIIDNVKISTAINTITTTYDFNAKVKMYLSYQAQIFLQTYYYGFQVKGFEIYIFPYLPRWYFLMLTTNPNTNHPFLLFANLDDNKIHVIRPIGKERGQVEIPIVFEAVAQCNAIEKFALYFAVDRSIFMRKNAIVYVPQFTLINCNNITNCMRKMHEIDKMNISKSEKLKQIAKYEEFYKNKAIEFLQYYFTLLENANYDEAYLFLKGNHATYYKKERLNTFFKDTKIIIGHLHIFIELYRLLNYLKLFANLS
;
A
#
# COMPACT_ATOMS: atom_id res chain seq x y z
N MET A 1 1.24 3.95 36.34
CA MET A 1 0.78 5.11 35.54
C MET A 1 1.30 4.89 34.13
N ASN A 2 0.44 4.46 33.20
CA ASN A 2 0.82 4.27 31.81
C ASN A 2 0.97 5.66 31.19
N GLY A 3 2.22 6.11 31.02
CA GLY A 3 2.51 7.35 30.33
C GLY A 3 1.91 7.28 28.92
N ILE A 4 1.12 8.29 28.55
CA ILE A 4 0.55 8.40 27.20
C ILE A 4 1.73 8.45 26.23
N GLN A 5 1.99 7.33 25.54
CA GLN A 5 3.01 7.27 24.51
C GLN A 5 2.56 8.16 23.35
N SER A 6 3.37 9.16 23.01
CA SER A 6 3.03 10.12 21.96
C SER A 6 2.68 9.39 20.66
N ALA A 7 1.66 9.86 19.92
CA ALA A 7 1.23 9.27 18.66
C ALA A 7 2.40 9.09 17.67
N LYS A 8 3.35 10.05 17.67
CA LYS A 8 4.59 9.96 16.91
C LYS A 8 5.42 8.72 17.26
N ASN A 9 5.61 8.43 18.55
CA ASN A 9 6.39 7.27 19.00
C ASN A 9 5.73 5.92 18.70
N GLN A 10 4.43 5.92 18.35
CA GLN A 10 3.74 4.71 17.90
C GLN A 10 4.01 4.41 16.41
N ILE A 11 4.42 5.42 15.64
CA ILE A 11 4.68 5.34 14.19
C ILE A 11 6.16 5.17 13.89
N PHE A 12 6.99 5.99 14.53
CA PHE A 12 8.42 6.06 14.27
C PHE A 12 9.18 5.23 15.29
N ILE A 13 9.98 4.29 14.79
CA ILE A 13 11.01 3.61 15.58
C ILE A 13 12.36 4.16 15.11
N THR A 14 13.24 4.53 16.05
CA THR A 14 14.58 5.03 15.71
C THR A 14 15.62 3.98 16.06
N ILE A 15 16.44 3.63 15.08
CA ILE A 15 17.66 2.84 15.24
C ILE A 15 18.82 3.84 15.33
N ILE A 16 19.68 3.68 16.32
CA ILE A 16 20.83 4.56 16.55
C ILE A 16 22.08 3.76 16.25
N ASP A 17 22.91 4.26 15.34
CA ASP A 17 24.24 3.73 15.06
C ASP A 17 25.30 4.45 15.92
N ASN A 18 26.44 3.81 16.11
CA ASN A 18 27.57 4.31 16.88
C ASN A 18 28.30 5.45 16.15
N VAL A 19 28.17 5.52 14.83
CA VAL A 19 28.81 6.53 13.97
C VAL A 19 27.82 7.15 13.01
N LYS A 20 28.20 8.26 12.37
CA LYS A 20 27.42 8.81 11.27
C LYS A 20 27.21 7.77 10.17
N ILE A 21 26.05 7.79 9.55
CA ILE A 21 25.65 6.83 8.52
C ILE A 21 26.63 6.86 7.33
N SER A 22 27.06 8.03 6.88
CA SER A 22 28.09 8.12 5.83
C SER A 22 29.42 7.46 6.23
N THR A 23 29.82 7.57 7.49
CA THR A 23 31.03 6.90 8.00
C THR A 23 30.86 5.39 7.97
N ALA A 24 29.74 4.85 8.47
CA ALA A 24 29.45 3.41 8.43
C ALA A 24 29.38 2.85 6.98
N ILE A 25 28.84 3.64 6.04
CA ILE A 25 28.78 3.23 4.63
C ILE A 25 30.17 3.19 4.00
N ASN A 26 31.04 4.14 4.33
CA ASN A 26 32.39 4.22 3.77
C ASN A 26 33.30 3.06 4.22
N THR A 27 33.01 2.40 5.34
CA THR A 27 33.75 1.20 5.77
C THR A 27 33.41 -0.05 4.96
N ILE A 28 32.37 -0.02 4.11
CA ILE A 28 31.99 -1.14 3.26
C ILE A 28 33.00 -1.26 2.10
N THR A 29 33.84 -2.30 2.18
CA THR A 29 34.90 -2.59 1.19
C THR A 29 34.35 -3.39 0.02
N THR A 30 33.75 -2.69 -0.94
CA THR A 30 33.26 -3.25 -2.22
C THR A 30 33.59 -2.33 -3.39
N THR A 31 33.56 -2.87 -4.61
CA THR A 31 33.71 -2.10 -5.86
C THR A 31 32.45 -1.33 -6.27
N TYR A 32 31.32 -1.59 -5.60
CA TYR A 32 30.06 -0.90 -5.86
C TYR A 32 30.14 0.60 -5.59
N ASP A 33 29.31 1.36 -6.32
CA ASP A 33 29.15 2.79 -6.09
C ASP A 33 28.55 3.10 -4.72
N PHE A 34 28.58 4.38 -4.34
CA PHE A 34 28.11 4.83 -3.03
C PHE A 34 26.62 4.53 -2.80
N ASN A 35 25.75 4.68 -3.80
CA ASN A 35 24.31 4.43 -3.64
C ASN A 35 24.01 2.95 -3.43
N ALA A 36 24.74 2.07 -4.11
CA ALA A 36 24.68 0.64 -3.87
C ALA A 36 25.15 0.28 -2.46
N LYS A 37 26.22 0.91 -1.95
CA LYS A 37 26.66 0.75 -0.55
C LYS A 37 25.61 1.23 0.45
N VAL A 38 24.94 2.36 0.18
CA VAL A 38 23.83 2.86 1.01
C VAL A 38 22.70 1.82 1.05
N LYS A 39 22.31 1.28 -0.11
CA LYS A 39 21.27 0.24 -0.20
C LYS A 39 21.66 -0.99 0.61
N MET A 40 22.90 -1.47 0.50
CA MET A 40 23.41 -2.60 1.28
C MET A 40 23.30 -2.33 2.79
N TYR A 41 23.82 -1.19 3.24
CA TYR A 41 23.81 -0.80 4.65
C TYR A 41 22.38 -0.68 5.21
N LEU A 42 21.49 0.06 4.54
CA LEU A 42 20.11 0.22 5.01
C LEU A 42 19.31 -1.09 4.96
N SER A 43 19.57 -1.96 3.97
CA SER A 43 18.91 -3.27 3.89
C SER A 43 19.34 -4.18 5.04
N TYR A 44 20.62 -4.14 5.42
CA TYR A 44 21.14 -4.86 6.58
C TYR A 44 20.50 -4.35 7.89
N GLN A 45 20.42 -3.03 8.07
CA GLN A 45 19.77 -2.42 9.24
C GLN A 45 18.26 -2.76 9.30
N ALA A 46 17.57 -2.76 8.15
CA ALA A 46 16.17 -3.17 8.06
C ALA A 46 15.97 -4.65 8.45
N GLN A 47 16.91 -5.53 8.08
CA GLN A 47 16.83 -6.94 8.45
C GLN A 47 17.02 -7.14 9.96
N ILE A 48 18.00 -6.47 10.58
CA ILE A 48 18.18 -6.48 12.04
C ILE A 48 16.89 -5.99 12.71
N PHE A 49 16.37 -4.84 12.27
CA PHE A 49 15.13 -4.28 12.80
C PHE A 49 13.97 -5.27 12.77
N LEU A 50 13.72 -5.94 11.63
CA LEU A 50 12.64 -6.92 11.53
C LEU A 50 12.84 -8.10 12.48
N GLN A 51 14.06 -8.62 12.58
CA GLN A 51 14.37 -9.74 13.47
C GLN A 51 14.16 -9.37 14.94
N THR A 52 14.46 -8.13 15.34
CA THR A 52 14.29 -7.64 16.71
C THR A 52 12.84 -7.35 17.05
N TYR A 53 12.11 -6.64 16.19
CA TYR A 53 10.79 -6.07 16.55
C TYR A 53 9.60 -6.84 15.95
N TYR A 54 9.81 -7.63 14.90
CA TYR A 54 8.76 -8.29 14.11
C TYR A 54 9.08 -9.77 13.89
N TYR A 55 9.24 -10.51 14.99
CA TYR A 55 9.55 -11.94 14.92
C TYR A 55 8.58 -12.70 14.01
N GLY A 56 9.14 -13.48 13.08
CA GLY A 56 8.39 -14.24 12.08
C GLY A 56 8.14 -13.50 10.77
N PHE A 57 8.40 -12.19 10.69
CA PHE A 57 8.31 -11.46 9.41
C PHE A 57 9.55 -11.77 8.57
N GLN A 58 9.33 -12.16 7.31
CA GLN A 58 10.41 -12.43 6.36
C GLN A 58 10.51 -11.29 5.35
N VAL A 59 11.73 -10.86 5.04
CA VAL A 59 11.97 -9.88 3.98
C VAL A 59 11.55 -10.47 2.64
N LYS A 60 10.77 -9.72 1.87
CA LYS A 60 10.41 -10.05 0.48
C LYS A 60 11.21 -9.21 -0.52
N GLY A 61 11.47 -7.95 -0.22
CA GLY A 61 12.19 -7.08 -1.13
C GLY A 61 12.48 -5.69 -0.58
N PHE A 62 13.46 -5.04 -1.21
CA PHE A 62 13.96 -3.72 -0.89
C PHE A 62 13.97 -2.82 -2.12
N GLU A 63 13.46 -1.60 -1.96
CA GLU A 63 13.52 -0.57 -2.99
C GLU A 63 14.03 0.73 -2.39
N ILE A 64 15.06 1.33 -3.00
CA ILE A 64 15.65 2.58 -2.52
C ILE A 64 15.19 3.74 -3.38
N TYR A 65 14.85 4.84 -2.72
CA TYR A 65 14.41 6.08 -3.33
C TYR A 65 15.33 7.21 -2.89
N ILE A 66 15.76 7.98 -3.88
CA ILE A 66 16.64 9.13 -3.72
C ILE A 66 15.94 10.30 -4.39
N PHE A 67 15.76 11.39 -3.64
CA PHE A 67 15.11 12.59 -4.15
C PHE A 67 16.16 13.67 -4.41
N PRO A 68 16.28 14.22 -5.63
CA PRO A 68 17.31 15.23 -5.93
C PRO A 68 17.28 16.46 -5.02
N TYR A 69 16.10 16.85 -4.53
CA TYR A 69 15.90 17.96 -3.60
C TYR A 69 16.16 17.61 -2.13
N LEU A 70 16.48 16.35 -1.82
CA LEU A 70 16.91 15.87 -0.50
C LEU A 70 18.19 15.02 -0.62
N PRO A 71 19.31 15.58 -1.11
CA PRO A 71 20.48 14.80 -1.55
C PRO A 71 21.23 14.07 -0.43
N ARG A 72 20.97 14.44 0.84
CA ARG A 72 21.54 13.78 2.02
C ARG A 72 20.60 12.75 2.65
N TRP A 73 19.38 12.62 2.14
CA TRP A 73 18.36 11.70 2.67
C TRP A 73 18.13 10.52 1.72
N TYR A 74 18.10 9.32 2.31
CA TYR A 74 17.80 8.09 1.61
C TYR A 74 16.56 7.44 2.21
N PHE A 75 15.74 6.86 1.35
CA PHE A 75 14.47 6.24 1.70
C PHE A 75 14.47 4.81 1.20
N LEU A 76 14.39 3.83 2.10
CA LEU A 76 14.35 2.41 1.77
C LEU A 76 12.97 1.85 2.10
N MET A 77 12.24 1.43 1.08
CA MET A 77 11.00 0.68 1.23
C MET A 77 11.33 -0.79 1.46
N LEU A 78 10.77 -1.34 2.52
CA LEU A 78 10.91 -2.74 2.89
C LEU A 78 9.53 -3.42 2.83
N THR A 79 9.45 -4.50 2.06
CA THR A 79 8.27 -5.35 1.96
C THR A 79 8.51 -6.68 2.64
N THR A 80 7.51 -7.22 3.32
CA THR A 80 7.64 -8.46 4.09
C THR A 80 6.57 -9.49 3.73
N ASN A 81 6.82 -10.76 4.06
CA ASN A 81 5.78 -11.76 4.23
C ASN A 81 5.38 -11.82 5.72
N PRO A 82 4.08 -11.94 6.04
CA PRO A 82 2.93 -12.03 5.13
C PRO A 82 2.47 -10.67 4.54
N ASN A 83 2.97 -9.54 5.05
CA ASN A 83 2.44 -8.19 4.78
C ASN A 83 3.00 -7.53 3.51
N THR A 84 2.83 -8.19 2.35
CA THR A 84 3.52 -7.80 1.12
C THR A 84 3.05 -6.48 0.51
N ASN A 85 1.90 -5.97 0.93
CA ASN A 85 1.24 -4.75 0.46
C ASN A 85 1.19 -3.64 1.54
N HIS A 86 1.78 -3.88 2.71
CA HIS A 86 1.90 -2.91 3.80
C HIS A 86 3.39 -2.71 4.10
N PRO A 87 4.09 -1.84 3.34
CA PRO A 87 5.54 -1.75 3.48
C PRO A 87 5.95 -0.91 4.70
N PHE A 88 7.15 -1.20 5.19
CA PHE A 88 7.89 -0.33 6.10
C PHE A 88 8.67 0.69 5.28
N LEU A 89 8.82 1.90 5.80
CA LEU A 89 9.72 2.89 5.23
C LEU A 89 10.84 3.21 6.21
N LEU A 90 12.07 2.88 5.83
CA LEU A 90 13.25 3.36 6.53
C LEU A 90 13.73 4.65 5.85
N PHE A 91 14.15 5.62 6.63
CA PHE A 91 14.80 6.81 6.09
C PHE A 91 15.92 7.30 7.00
N ALA A 92 16.95 7.86 6.37
CA ALA A 92 18.20 8.19 7.04
C ALA A 92 18.84 9.42 6.38
N ASN A 93 19.42 10.29 7.21
CA ASN A 93 20.31 11.34 6.76
C ASN A 93 21.76 10.87 6.86
N LEU A 94 22.56 11.04 5.80
CA LEU A 94 23.97 10.65 5.78
C LEU A 94 24.85 11.33 6.85
N ASP A 95 24.44 12.49 7.35
CA ASP A 95 25.17 13.30 8.34
C ASP A 95 24.80 12.96 9.79
N ASP A 96 23.75 12.18 9.99
CA ASP A 96 23.27 11.74 11.31
C ASP A 96 23.69 10.29 11.59
N ASN A 97 23.51 9.84 12.83
CA ASN A 97 23.66 8.44 13.24
C ASN A 97 22.31 7.75 13.48
N LYS A 98 21.21 8.33 13.00
CA LYS A 98 19.85 7.83 13.22
C LYS A 98 19.21 7.34 11.94
N ILE A 99 18.62 6.15 12.02
CA ILE A 99 17.74 5.59 11.00
C ILE A 99 16.34 5.55 11.58
N HIS A 100 15.41 6.23 10.92
CA HIS A 100 14.02 6.23 11.31
C HIS A 100 13.25 5.19 10.51
N VAL A 101 12.39 4.43 11.18
CA VAL A 101 11.53 3.43 10.58
C VAL A 101 10.08 3.80 10.83
N ILE A 102 9.34 4.03 9.74
CA ILE A 102 7.90 4.17 9.75
C ILE A 102 7.29 2.78 9.62
N ARG A 103 6.48 2.42 10.62
CA ARG A 103 5.71 1.19 10.62
C ARG A 103 4.62 1.21 9.53
N PRO A 104 4.21 0.03 9.01
CA PRO A 104 3.19 -0.01 7.97
C PRO A 104 1.85 0.52 8.49
N ILE A 105 1.11 1.21 7.64
CA ILE A 105 -0.19 1.78 8.01
C ILE A 105 -1.30 0.75 7.79
N GLY A 106 -2.25 0.62 8.71
CA GLY A 106 -3.41 -0.27 8.58
C GLY A 106 -3.93 -0.75 9.93
N LYS A 107 -4.63 -1.89 9.95
CA LYS A 107 -5.37 -2.38 11.13
C LYS A 107 -4.88 -3.73 11.67
N GLU A 108 -3.90 -4.34 11.02
CA GLU A 108 -3.42 -5.67 11.41
C GLU A 108 -2.23 -5.58 12.38
N ARG A 109 -1.85 -6.73 12.94
CA ARG A 109 -0.71 -6.84 13.85
C ARG A 109 0.54 -6.22 13.23
N GLY A 110 1.18 -5.34 14.00
CA GLY A 110 2.41 -4.66 13.59
C GLY A 110 2.18 -3.39 12.77
N GLN A 111 0.95 -3.11 12.35
CA GLN A 111 0.58 -1.89 11.63
C GLN A 111 0.20 -0.76 12.59
N VAL A 112 0.09 0.46 12.06
CA VAL A 112 -0.37 1.65 12.77
C VAL A 112 -1.65 2.16 12.14
N GLU A 113 -2.65 2.42 12.97
CA GLU A 113 -3.95 2.87 12.50
C GLU A 113 -3.88 4.30 11.95
N ILE A 114 -4.68 4.58 10.91
CA ILE A 114 -4.73 5.88 10.24
C ILE A 114 -5.02 7.05 11.20
N PRO A 115 -5.94 6.95 12.18
CA PRO A 115 -6.17 8.02 13.15
C PRO A 115 -4.92 8.41 13.94
N ILE A 116 -4.10 7.43 14.34
CA ILE A 116 -2.83 7.67 15.03
C ILE A 116 -1.87 8.47 14.13
N VAL A 117 -1.86 8.18 12.82
CA VAL A 117 -1.05 8.93 11.86
C VAL A 117 -1.49 10.38 11.78
N PHE A 118 -2.80 10.66 11.71
CA PHE A 118 -3.33 12.03 11.72
C PHE A 118 -2.87 12.82 12.95
N GLU A 119 -2.99 12.23 14.14
CA GLU A 119 -2.57 12.86 15.41
C GLU A 119 -1.07 13.15 15.45
N ALA A 120 -0.25 12.25 14.89
CA ALA A 120 1.20 12.40 14.90
C ALA A 120 1.72 13.49 13.95
N VAL A 121 1.00 13.83 12.87
CA VAL A 121 1.47 14.81 11.87
C VAL A 121 1.83 16.16 12.52
N ALA A 122 1.07 16.60 13.53
CA ALA A 122 1.34 17.85 14.25
C ALA A 122 2.68 17.85 15.01
N GLN A 123 3.19 16.67 15.37
CA GLN A 123 4.44 16.46 16.12
C GLN A 123 5.65 16.21 15.20
N CYS A 124 5.40 16.09 13.90
CA CYS A 124 6.43 15.79 12.92
C CYS A 124 7.12 17.05 12.43
N ASN A 125 8.44 16.97 12.23
CA ASN A 125 9.20 17.97 11.48
C ASN A 125 8.97 17.81 9.96
N ALA A 126 9.56 18.68 9.14
CA ALA A 126 9.34 18.68 7.69
C ALA A 126 9.73 17.36 7.01
N ILE A 127 10.87 16.77 7.37
CA ILE A 127 11.34 15.53 6.76
C ILE A 127 10.48 14.32 7.17
N GLU A 128 10.02 14.28 8.42
CA GLU A 128 9.13 13.24 8.92
C GLU A 128 7.76 13.33 8.23
N LYS A 129 7.23 14.53 7.98
CA LYS A 129 6.00 14.73 7.22
C LYS A 129 6.15 14.27 5.77
N PHE A 130 7.27 14.60 5.14
CA PHE A 130 7.59 14.09 3.80
C PHE A 130 7.70 12.56 3.78
N ALA A 131 8.37 11.96 4.76
CA ALA A 131 8.49 10.51 4.88
C ALA A 131 7.12 9.84 5.07
N LEU A 132 6.23 10.42 5.89
CA LEU A 132 4.85 9.93 6.04
C LEU A 132 4.05 10.04 4.74
N TYR A 133 4.14 11.19 4.05
CA TYR A 133 3.51 11.38 2.74
C TYR A 133 3.96 10.27 1.79
N PHE A 134 5.28 10.07 1.69
CA PHE A 134 5.87 9.07 0.81
C PHE A 134 5.46 7.64 1.20
N ALA A 135 5.45 7.30 2.49
CA ALA A 135 5.00 5.99 2.98
C ALA A 135 3.52 5.72 2.64
N VAL A 136 2.65 6.71 2.81
CA VAL A 136 1.21 6.60 2.48
C VAL A 136 1.01 6.43 0.98
N ASP A 137 1.65 7.27 0.17
CA ASP A 137 1.60 7.22 -1.29
C ASP A 137 2.01 5.85 -1.83
N ARG A 138 3.17 5.36 -1.40
CA ARG A 138 3.66 4.04 -1.80
C ARG A 138 2.78 2.91 -1.29
N SER A 139 2.22 3.02 -0.08
CA SER A 139 1.28 2.01 0.41
C SER A 139 0.00 1.96 -0.44
N ILE A 140 -0.54 3.11 -0.86
CA ILE A 140 -1.67 3.18 -1.79
C ILE A 140 -1.30 2.51 -3.12
N PHE A 141 -0.17 2.88 -3.72
CA PHE A 141 0.31 2.32 -4.98
C PHE A 141 0.42 0.79 -4.92
N MET A 142 1.08 0.27 -3.89
CA MET A 142 1.28 -1.17 -3.71
C MET A 142 -0.05 -1.93 -3.53
N ARG A 143 -0.99 -1.39 -2.75
CA ARG A 143 -2.29 -2.02 -2.54
C ARG A 143 -3.18 -1.97 -3.77
N LYS A 144 -3.16 -0.86 -4.53
CA LYS A 144 -3.86 -0.75 -5.83
C LYS A 144 -3.40 -1.87 -6.76
N ASN A 145 -2.09 -2.03 -6.90
CA ASN A 145 -1.51 -3.08 -7.73
C ASN A 145 -1.85 -4.49 -7.23
N ALA A 146 -1.84 -4.70 -5.90
CA ALA A 146 -2.19 -5.99 -5.32
C ALA A 146 -3.63 -6.40 -5.64
N ILE A 147 -4.58 -5.47 -5.55
CA ILE A 147 -6.01 -5.71 -5.84
C ILE A 147 -6.28 -6.09 -7.30
N VAL A 148 -5.42 -5.68 -8.22
CA VAL A 148 -5.59 -5.99 -9.64
C VAL A 148 -4.79 -7.23 -10.03
N TYR A 149 -3.51 -7.30 -9.64
CA TYR A 149 -2.56 -8.23 -10.24
C TYR A 149 -2.14 -9.39 -9.35
N VAL A 150 -2.39 -9.34 -8.04
CA VAL A 150 -1.88 -10.36 -7.12
C VAL A 150 -2.98 -11.40 -6.83
N PRO A 151 -2.80 -12.69 -7.21
CA PRO A 151 -3.86 -13.70 -7.15
C PRO A 151 -4.56 -13.84 -5.79
N GLN A 152 -3.82 -13.72 -4.68
CA GLN A 152 -4.42 -13.83 -3.33
C GLN A 152 -5.28 -12.61 -2.93
N PHE A 153 -5.10 -11.46 -3.57
CA PHE A 153 -5.80 -10.21 -3.24
C PHE A 153 -6.71 -9.74 -4.38
N THR A 154 -6.60 -10.37 -5.55
CA THR A 154 -7.20 -9.82 -6.75
C THR A 154 -8.71 -9.92 -6.72
N LEU A 155 -9.37 -8.79 -6.95
CA LEU A 155 -10.81 -8.70 -6.98
C LEU A 155 -11.39 -9.09 -8.34
N ILE A 156 -10.56 -9.15 -9.38
CA ILE A 156 -11.01 -9.28 -10.78
C ILE A 156 -11.23 -10.72 -11.22
N ASN A 157 -10.94 -11.70 -10.37
CA ASN A 157 -11.20 -13.11 -10.66
C ASN A 157 -12.71 -13.36 -10.79
N CYS A 158 -13.09 -14.23 -11.73
CA CYS A 158 -14.49 -14.55 -11.99
C CYS A 158 -15.25 -15.00 -10.73
N ASN A 159 -14.59 -15.75 -9.83
CA ASN A 159 -15.13 -16.21 -8.55
C ASN A 159 -15.61 -15.07 -7.63
N ASN A 160 -15.06 -13.86 -7.80
CA ASN A 160 -15.41 -12.68 -7.03
C ASN A 160 -16.51 -11.84 -7.70
N ILE A 161 -16.91 -12.16 -8.94
CA ILE A 161 -17.85 -11.37 -9.75
C ILE A 161 -19.15 -12.15 -9.95
N THR A 162 -20.26 -11.65 -9.40
CA THR A 162 -21.56 -12.33 -9.36
C THR A 162 -22.04 -12.75 -10.75
N ASN A 163 -22.04 -11.81 -11.70
CA ASN A 163 -22.50 -12.07 -13.06
C ASN A 163 -21.54 -12.97 -13.85
N CYS A 164 -20.25 -12.97 -13.50
CA CYS A 164 -19.28 -13.88 -14.12
C CYS A 164 -19.57 -15.32 -13.72
N MET A 165 -19.70 -15.59 -12.41
CA MET A 165 -20.08 -16.90 -11.89
C MET A 165 -21.39 -17.42 -12.49
N ARG A 166 -22.42 -16.56 -12.57
CA ARG A 166 -23.69 -16.94 -13.21
C ARG A 166 -23.46 -17.35 -14.67
N LYS A 167 -22.64 -16.60 -15.40
CA LYS A 167 -22.34 -16.91 -16.81
C LYS A 167 -21.53 -18.20 -16.96
N MET A 168 -20.61 -18.48 -16.05
CA MET A 168 -19.86 -19.74 -16.05
C MET A 168 -20.80 -20.94 -15.86
N HIS A 169 -21.76 -20.84 -14.94
CA HIS A 169 -22.78 -21.88 -14.73
C HIS A 169 -23.72 -22.04 -15.95
N GLU A 170 -24.06 -20.96 -16.65
CA GLU A 170 -24.83 -21.04 -17.90
C GLU A 170 -24.07 -21.82 -18.96
N ILE A 171 -22.79 -21.49 -19.19
CA ILE A 171 -21.94 -22.15 -20.20
C ILE A 171 -21.74 -23.63 -19.87
N ASP A 172 -21.55 -23.96 -18.59
CA ASP A 172 -21.38 -25.34 -18.15
C ASP A 172 -22.60 -26.21 -18.47
N LYS A 173 -23.81 -25.64 -18.42
CA LYS A 173 -25.08 -26.31 -18.78
C LYS A 173 -25.36 -26.37 -20.28
N MET A 174 -24.58 -25.70 -21.12
CA MET A 174 -24.79 -25.73 -22.57
C MET A 174 -24.47 -27.10 -23.17
N ASN A 175 -25.28 -27.53 -24.14
CA ASN A 175 -25.03 -28.73 -24.92
C ASN A 175 -24.07 -28.43 -26.09
N ILE A 176 -22.82 -28.14 -25.77
CA ILE A 176 -21.74 -27.85 -26.72
C ILE A 176 -20.48 -28.64 -26.35
N SER A 177 -19.55 -28.76 -27.29
CA SER A 177 -18.29 -29.46 -27.06
C SER A 177 -17.46 -28.83 -25.93
N LYS A 178 -16.63 -29.63 -25.26
CA LYS A 178 -15.72 -29.15 -24.20
C LYS A 178 -14.80 -28.01 -24.69
N SER A 179 -14.29 -28.13 -25.92
CA SER A 179 -13.44 -27.10 -26.53
C SER A 179 -14.21 -25.77 -26.69
N GLU A 180 -15.45 -25.84 -27.12
CA GLU A 180 -16.29 -24.64 -27.26
C GLU A 180 -16.66 -24.02 -25.91
N LYS A 181 -16.91 -24.85 -24.88
CA LYS A 181 -17.09 -24.35 -23.49
C LYS A 181 -15.86 -23.56 -23.03
N LEU A 182 -14.65 -24.11 -23.21
CA LEU A 182 -13.41 -23.44 -22.79
C LEU A 182 -13.19 -22.10 -23.50
N LYS A 183 -13.49 -22.02 -24.81
CA LYS A 183 -13.44 -20.75 -25.57
C LYS A 183 -14.42 -19.72 -25.01
N GLN A 184 -15.65 -20.13 -24.72
CA GLN A 184 -16.66 -19.23 -24.16
C GLN A 184 -16.30 -18.78 -22.75
N ILE A 185 -15.81 -19.69 -21.89
CA ILE A 185 -15.34 -19.38 -20.55
C ILE A 185 -14.26 -18.30 -20.62
N ALA A 186 -13.20 -18.51 -21.39
CA ALA A 186 -12.10 -17.55 -21.53
C ALA A 186 -12.60 -16.16 -22.00
N LYS A 187 -13.47 -16.13 -23.02
CA LYS A 187 -14.07 -14.89 -23.54
C LYS A 187 -14.84 -14.12 -22.46
N TYR A 188 -15.70 -14.80 -21.69
CA TYR A 188 -16.53 -14.14 -20.69
C TYR A 188 -15.76 -13.80 -19.41
N GLU A 189 -14.79 -14.62 -19.01
CA GLU A 189 -13.87 -14.27 -17.92
C GLU A 189 -13.10 -12.98 -18.24
N GLU A 190 -12.56 -12.85 -19.46
CA GLU A 190 -11.88 -11.63 -19.90
C GLU A 190 -12.83 -10.43 -19.93
N PHE A 191 -14.05 -10.60 -20.46
CA PHE A 191 -15.07 -9.55 -20.45
C PHE A 191 -15.37 -9.01 -19.05
N TYR A 192 -15.64 -9.90 -18.08
CA TYR A 192 -15.95 -9.48 -16.71
C TYR A 192 -14.73 -8.94 -15.97
N LYS A 193 -13.53 -9.46 -16.25
CA LYS A 193 -12.27 -8.92 -15.73
C LYS A 193 -12.07 -7.47 -16.18
N ASN A 194 -12.22 -7.17 -17.47
CA ASN A 194 -12.08 -5.81 -18.00
C ASN A 194 -13.12 -4.87 -17.41
N LYS A 195 -14.34 -5.34 -17.23
CA LYS A 195 -15.40 -4.58 -16.54
C LYS A 195 -15.06 -4.29 -15.08
N ALA A 196 -14.51 -5.26 -14.35
CA ALA A 196 -14.06 -5.07 -12.96
C ALA A 196 -12.95 -4.02 -12.86
N ILE A 197 -11.97 -4.06 -13.79
CA ILE A 197 -10.90 -3.06 -13.87
C ILE A 197 -11.49 -1.66 -14.08
N GLU A 198 -12.45 -1.51 -14.99
CA GLU A 198 -13.10 -0.21 -15.26
C GLU A 198 -13.77 0.36 -14.00
N PHE A 199 -14.47 -0.48 -13.23
CA PHE A 199 -15.13 -0.07 -11.98
C PHE A 199 -14.11 0.37 -10.93
N LEU A 200 -13.01 -0.37 -10.79
CA LEU A 200 -11.93 -0.03 -9.86
C LEU A 200 -11.23 1.26 -10.28
N GLN A 201 -11.00 1.48 -11.57
CA GLN A 201 -10.43 2.71 -12.10
C GLN A 201 -11.31 3.91 -11.77
N TYR A 202 -12.62 3.83 -12.04
CA TYR A 202 -13.57 4.88 -11.66
C TYR A 202 -13.52 5.21 -10.17
N TYR A 203 -13.55 4.17 -9.31
CA TYR A 203 -13.43 4.35 -7.86
C TYR A 203 -12.13 5.08 -7.47
N PHE A 204 -10.99 4.68 -8.02
CA PHE A 204 -9.71 5.34 -7.70
C PHE A 204 -9.63 6.76 -8.25
N THR A 205 -10.22 7.05 -9.41
CA THR A 205 -10.33 8.42 -9.94
C THR A 205 -11.13 9.32 -9.00
N LEU A 206 -12.24 8.83 -8.41
CA LEU A 206 -12.97 9.60 -7.40
C LEU A 206 -12.09 9.94 -6.19
N LEU A 207 -11.29 8.98 -5.71
CA LEU A 207 -10.38 9.21 -4.59
C LEU A 207 -9.25 10.19 -4.91
N GLU A 208 -8.67 10.09 -6.11
CA GLU A 208 -7.63 10.99 -6.62
C GLU A 208 -8.14 12.44 -6.71
N ASN A 209 -9.40 12.61 -7.10
CA ASN A 209 -10.09 13.91 -7.17
C ASN A 209 -10.67 14.38 -5.82
N ALA A 210 -10.40 13.67 -4.73
CA ALA A 210 -10.95 13.95 -3.39
C ALA A 210 -12.50 13.89 -3.28
N ASN A 211 -13.18 13.22 -4.21
CA ASN A 211 -14.63 12.97 -4.18
C ASN A 211 -14.96 11.78 -3.26
N TYR A 212 -14.62 11.89 -1.97
CA TYR A 212 -14.72 10.77 -1.02
C TYR A 212 -16.14 10.29 -0.74
N ASP A 213 -17.10 11.21 -0.69
CA ASP A 213 -18.50 10.86 -0.44
C ASP A 213 -19.08 10.09 -1.63
N GLU A 214 -18.77 10.52 -2.85
CA GLU A 214 -19.17 9.79 -4.06
C GLU A 214 -18.49 8.41 -4.12
N ALA A 215 -17.20 8.33 -3.78
CA ALA A 215 -16.48 7.06 -3.69
C ALA A 215 -17.11 6.13 -2.64
N TYR A 216 -17.49 6.66 -1.48
CA TYR A 216 -18.17 5.91 -0.42
C TYR A 216 -19.55 5.40 -0.87
N LEU A 217 -20.36 6.26 -1.48
CA LEU A 217 -21.67 5.90 -2.02
C LEU A 217 -21.52 4.82 -3.10
N PHE A 218 -20.54 4.97 -4.00
CA PHE A 218 -20.23 3.99 -5.04
C PHE A 218 -19.88 2.61 -4.47
N LEU A 219 -19.15 2.55 -3.35
CA LEU A 219 -18.85 1.30 -2.65
C LEU A 219 -20.06 0.71 -1.92
N LYS A 220 -20.84 1.52 -1.19
CA LYS A 220 -21.90 1.04 -0.30
C LYS A 220 -23.23 0.79 -1.01
N GLY A 221 -23.45 1.39 -2.18
CA GLY A 221 -24.63 1.18 -3.02
C GLY A 221 -25.93 1.76 -2.46
N ASN A 222 -25.87 2.57 -1.39
CA ASN A 222 -26.99 3.37 -0.90
C ASN A 222 -27.01 4.69 -1.67
N HIS A 223 -28.09 4.96 -2.39
CA HIS A 223 -28.34 6.23 -3.12
C HIS A 223 -27.30 6.67 -4.17
N ALA A 224 -26.29 5.85 -4.50
CA ALA A 224 -25.34 6.18 -5.55
C ALA A 224 -26.01 6.24 -6.93
N THR A 225 -25.71 7.29 -7.69
CA THR A 225 -25.97 7.35 -9.13
C THR A 225 -25.40 6.10 -9.80
N TYR A 226 -26.20 5.48 -10.65
CA TYR A 226 -25.78 4.28 -11.38
C TYR A 226 -24.54 4.60 -12.23
N TYR A 227 -23.40 3.95 -11.96
CA TYR A 227 -22.34 3.89 -12.95
C TYR A 227 -22.73 2.83 -13.98
N LYS A 228 -23.07 3.26 -15.21
CA LYS A 228 -23.49 2.38 -16.31
C LYS A 228 -24.58 1.35 -15.94
N LYS A 229 -25.56 1.75 -15.12
CA LYS A 229 -26.70 0.91 -14.66
C LYS A 229 -26.32 -0.26 -13.73
N GLU A 230 -25.11 -0.29 -13.17
CA GLU A 230 -24.68 -1.32 -12.23
C GLU A 230 -24.10 -0.71 -10.95
N ARG A 231 -24.16 -1.46 -9.84
CA ARG A 231 -23.61 -1.03 -8.55
C ARG A 231 -22.47 -1.95 -8.13
N LEU A 232 -21.41 -1.40 -7.56
CA LEU A 232 -20.22 -2.17 -7.17
C LEU A 232 -20.56 -3.25 -6.12
N ASN A 233 -21.48 -2.96 -5.20
CA ASN A 233 -22.00 -3.92 -4.23
C ASN A 233 -22.85 -5.06 -4.84
N THR A 234 -23.34 -4.91 -6.07
CA THR A 234 -24.05 -5.98 -6.79
C THR A 234 -23.14 -6.71 -7.79
N PHE A 235 -22.06 -6.04 -8.22
CA PHE A 235 -21.10 -6.59 -9.15
C PHE A 235 -20.22 -7.66 -8.49
N PHE A 236 -19.69 -7.38 -7.30
CA PHE A 236 -18.87 -8.32 -6.54
C PHE A 236 -19.69 -9.22 -5.61
N LYS A 237 -19.31 -10.49 -5.49
CA LYS A 237 -20.02 -11.54 -4.74
C LYS A 237 -19.90 -11.38 -3.22
N ASP A 238 -18.69 -11.09 -2.72
CA ASP A 238 -18.43 -10.92 -1.29
C ASP A 238 -18.27 -9.44 -0.94
N THR A 239 -19.41 -8.77 -0.80
CA THR A 239 -19.44 -7.34 -0.54
C THR A 239 -18.74 -6.96 0.76
N LYS A 240 -18.77 -7.76 1.83
CA LYS A 240 -18.24 -7.31 3.12
C LYS A 240 -16.72 -7.26 3.14
N ILE A 241 -16.06 -8.33 2.67
CA ILE A 241 -14.61 -8.39 2.62
C ILE A 241 -14.09 -7.40 1.57
N ILE A 242 -14.66 -7.43 0.36
CA ILE A 242 -14.22 -6.60 -0.77
C ILE A 242 -14.46 -5.10 -0.50
N ILE A 243 -15.63 -4.73 0.02
CA ILE A 243 -15.89 -3.33 0.44
C ILE A 243 -14.95 -2.96 1.58
N GLY A 244 -14.61 -3.87 2.50
CA GLY A 244 -13.60 -3.63 3.53
C GLY A 244 -12.24 -3.24 2.96
N HIS A 245 -11.73 -4.01 1.99
CA HIS A 245 -10.46 -3.74 1.31
C HIS A 245 -10.47 -2.47 0.47
N LEU A 246 -11.61 -2.09 -0.11
CA LEU A 246 -11.71 -0.85 -0.87
C LEU A 246 -11.91 0.36 0.05
N HIS A 247 -12.69 0.24 1.12
CA HIS A 247 -13.02 1.33 2.05
C HIS A 247 -11.78 1.93 2.72
N ILE A 248 -10.76 1.12 3.05
CA ILE A 248 -9.52 1.64 3.63
C ILE A 248 -8.82 2.68 2.71
N PHE A 249 -9.03 2.61 1.39
CA PHE A 249 -8.45 3.61 0.49
C PHE A 249 -9.07 5.00 0.68
N ILE A 250 -10.33 5.14 1.08
CA ILE A 250 -10.92 6.45 1.36
C ILE A 250 -10.10 7.16 2.45
N GLU A 251 -9.83 6.45 3.54
CA GLU A 251 -9.06 6.97 4.67
C GLU A 251 -7.58 7.21 4.30
N LEU A 252 -6.97 6.32 3.51
CA LEU A 252 -5.60 6.52 3.03
C LEU A 252 -5.47 7.74 2.10
N TYR A 253 -6.41 7.96 1.19
CA TYR A 253 -6.38 9.13 0.30
C TYR A 253 -6.70 10.44 1.05
N ARG A 254 -7.59 10.39 2.07
CA ARG A 254 -7.80 11.52 2.99
C ARG A 254 -6.50 11.88 3.70
N LEU A 255 -5.81 10.89 4.26
CA LEU A 255 -4.51 11.08 4.90
C LEU A 255 -3.45 11.60 3.92
N LEU A 256 -3.38 11.05 2.71
CA LEU A 256 -2.46 11.49 1.67
C LEU A 256 -2.67 12.97 1.34
N ASN A 257 -3.92 13.38 1.10
CA ASN A 257 -4.24 14.77 0.79
C ASN A 257 -4.01 15.71 1.97
N TYR A 258 -4.28 15.27 3.21
CA TYR A 258 -3.89 16.01 4.40
C TYR A 258 -2.38 16.22 4.50
N LEU A 259 -1.57 15.18 4.22
CA LEU A 259 -0.11 15.26 4.24
C LEU A 259 0.46 16.15 3.11
N LYS A 260 -0.17 16.18 1.93
CA LYS A 260 0.24 17.06 0.81
C LYS A 260 0.29 18.53 1.22
N LEU A 261 -0.66 18.99 2.05
CA LEU A 261 -0.73 20.37 2.54
C LEU A 261 0.53 20.78 3.32
N PHE A 262 1.25 19.82 3.90
CA PHE A 262 2.46 20.09 4.69
C PHE A 262 3.76 19.72 4.00
N ALA A 263 3.70 18.96 2.91
CA ALA A 263 4.88 18.49 2.21
C ALA A 263 5.49 19.55 1.26
N ASN A 264 4.86 20.72 1.09
CA ASN A 264 5.24 21.74 0.10
C ASN A 264 5.50 21.14 -1.29
N LEU A 265 4.72 20.13 -1.66
CA LEU A 265 4.77 19.49 -2.97
C LEU A 265 3.78 20.23 -3.88
N SER A 266 4.22 21.35 -4.44
CA SER A 266 3.58 22.05 -5.57
C SER A 266 4.27 21.68 -6.87
#